data_AF-A0A7Z9DXH9-F1
#
_entry.id   AF-A0A7Z9DXH9-F1
#
_cell.length_a   1.000
_cell.length_b   1.000
_cell.length_c   1.000
_cell.angle_alpha   90.00
_cell.angle_beta   90.00
_cell.angle_gamma   90.00
#
_symmetry.space_group_name_H-M   'P 1'
#
loop_
_entity.id
_entity.type
_entity.pdbx_description
1 polymer ?
#
loop_
_entity_poly.entity_id
_entity_poly.type
_entity_poly.pdbx_seq_one_letter_code
_entity_poly.pdbx_strand_id
1 'polypeptide(L)'
;MPNEENTEMARSSISNATSYEDIGEFWDEHDTADYWEQTYPVKFTINLSPKSPVTYYGIDQSLSEKISAVAEQKGMSASNLLNLWVQEKLQEERV
;
A
#
# COMPACT_ATOMS: atom_id res chain seq x y z
N MET A 1 -0.08 -47.42 -3.25
CA MET A 1 -0.20 -46.32 -2.27
C MET A 1 1.20 -46.07 -1.73
N PRO A 2 1.89 -44.99 -2.14
CA PRO A 2 3.15 -44.63 -1.52
C PRO A 2 2.89 -43.83 -0.23
N ASN A 3 3.82 -44.00 0.70
CA ASN A 3 3.76 -43.69 2.11
C ASN A 3 3.60 -42.20 2.44
N GLU A 4 2.91 -41.93 3.55
CA GLU A 4 2.89 -40.67 4.30
C GLU A 4 4.30 -40.40 4.88
N GLU A 5 5.21 -39.88 4.07
CA GLU A 5 6.52 -39.42 4.52
C GLU A 5 6.41 -37.96 4.98
N ASN A 6 6.20 -37.81 6.30
CA ASN A 6 6.46 -36.66 7.17
C ASN A 6 6.93 -35.35 6.47
N THR A 7 5.99 -34.53 6.01
CA THR A 7 6.22 -33.12 5.70
C THR A 7 6.31 -32.35 7.02
N GLU A 8 7.51 -32.26 7.62
CA GLU A 8 7.75 -31.26 8.65
C GLU A 8 7.46 -29.88 8.06
N MET A 9 6.38 -29.24 8.52
CA MET A 9 6.03 -27.89 8.10
C MET A 9 7.22 -26.97 8.38
N ALA A 10 7.71 -26.27 7.35
CA ALA A 10 8.85 -25.36 7.49
C ALA A 10 8.53 -24.32 8.58
N ARG A 11 9.34 -24.30 9.64
CA ARG A 11 9.21 -23.37 10.76
C ARG A 11 10.06 -22.13 10.54
N SER A 12 9.61 -21.00 11.05
CA SER A 12 10.43 -19.79 11.14
C SER A 12 11.62 -20.01 12.08
N SER A 13 12.74 -19.32 11.82
CA SER A 13 14.00 -19.55 12.55
C SER A 13 14.00 -19.04 13.99
N ILE A 14 13.25 -17.99 14.29
CA ILE A 14 13.23 -17.36 15.63
C ILE A 14 11.95 -17.75 16.38
N SER A 15 10.77 -17.48 15.80
CA SER A 15 9.49 -17.76 16.46
C SER A 15 9.08 -19.23 16.43
N ASN A 16 9.78 -20.09 15.67
CA ASN A 16 9.44 -21.51 15.46
C ASN A 16 7.99 -21.76 14.98
N ALA A 17 7.34 -20.73 14.46
CA ALA A 17 5.98 -20.72 13.99
C ALA A 17 5.87 -21.31 12.58
N THR A 18 4.69 -21.87 12.26
CA THR A 18 4.42 -22.53 10.98
C THR A 18 3.45 -21.75 10.08
N SER A 19 2.90 -20.64 10.55
CA SER A 19 2.02 -19.74 9.80
C SER A 19 2.50 -18.28 9.90
N TYR A 20 2.06 -17.42 8.98
CA TYR A 20 2.41 -16.00 9.03
C TYR A 20 1.73 -15.28 10.19
N GLU A 21 0.51 -15.68 10.52
CA GLU A 21 -0.28 -15.18 11.63
C GLU A 21 0.45 -15.45 12.97
N ASP A 22 0.88 -16.69 13.21
CA ASP A 22 1.61 -17.06 14.44
C ASP A 22 2.99 -16.38 14.53
N ILE A 23 3.65 -16.10 13.39
CA ILE A 23 4.88 -15.29 13.37
C ILE A 23 4.59 -13.86 13.83
N GLY A 24 3.47 -13.28 13.39
CA GLY A 24 3.03 -11.95 13.80
C GLY A 24 2.72 -11.89 15.29
N GLU A 25 1.91 -12.81 15.81
CA GLU A 25 1.56 -12.88 17.23
C GLU A 25 2.80 -12.97 18.13
N PHE A 26 3.82 -13.73 17.71
CA PHE A 26 5.09 -13.76 18.42
C PHE A 26 5.76 -12.37 18.48
N TRP A 27 5.89 -11.68 17.34
CA TRP A 27 6.58 -10.38 17.29
C TRP A 27 5.76 -9.22 17.85
N ASP A 28 4.45 -9.36 18.02
CA ASP A 28 3.62 -8.38 18.72
C ASP A 28 3.99 -8.29 20.22
N GLU A 29 4.49 -9.39 20.80
CA GLU A 29 4.88 -9.47 22.22
C GLU A 29 6.40 -9.41 22.45
N HIS A 30 7.23 -9.46 21.40
CA HIS A 30 8.70 -9.54 21.50
C HIS A 30 9.39 -8.40 20.74
N ASP A 31 10.43 -7.80 21.34
CA ASP A 31 11.25 -6.80 20.64
C ASP A 31 12.29 -7.49 19.74
N THR A 32 12.45 -7.01 18.51
CA THR A 32 13.52 -7.48 17.60
C THR A 32 14.91 -7.26 18.19
N ALA A 33 15.09 -6.24 19.03
CA ALA A 33 16.36 -5.94 19.70
C ALA A 33 16.83 -7.11 20.61
N ASP A 34 15.92 -7.85 21.22
CA ASP A 34 16.25 -9.00 22.08
C ASP A 34 16.88 -10.17 21.30
N TYR A 35 16.70 -10.17 19.98
CA TYR A 35 17.19 -11.20 19.08
C TYR A 35 18.27 -10.67 18.13
N TRP A 36 18.84 -9.47 18.37
CA TRP A 36 19.74 -8.80 17.44
C TRP A 36 20.91 -9.68 16.98
N GLU A 37 21.53 -10.42 17.90
CA GLU A 37 22.64 -11.36 17.64
C GLU A 37 22.25 -12.59 16.79
N GLN A 38 20.96 -12.88 16.68
CA GLN A 38 20.39 -13.96 15.85
C GLN A 38 19.87 -13.44 14.49
N THR A 39 19.92 -12.13 14.28
CA THR A 39 19.53 -11.48 13.02
C THR A 39 20.77 -11.09 12.20
N TYR A 40 20.55 -10.77 10.93
CA TYR A 40 21.60 -10.25 10.07
C TYR A 40 21.03 -9.14 9.18
N PRO A 41 21.84 -8.12 8.82
CA PRO A 41 21.37 -7.04 7.96
C PRO A 41 21.05 -7.58 6.57
N VAL A 42 19.85 -7.25 6.07
CA VAL A 42 19.40 -7.57 4.72
C VAL A 42 19.22 -6.29 3.92
N LYS A 43 19.72 -6.26 2.69
CA LYS A 43 19.43 -5.20 1.72
C LYS A 43 18.24 -5.63 0.88
N PHE A 44 17.21 -4.80 0.85
CA PHE A 44 16.04 -4.98 -0.02
C PHE A 44 15.65 -3.65 -0.65
N THR A 45 15.02 -3.74 -1.82
CA THR A 45 14.55 -2.57 -2.57
C THR A 45 13.04 -2.54 -2.53
N ILE A 46 12.47 -1.49 -1.93
CA ILE A 46 11.03 -1.24 -2.01
C ILE A 46 10.78 -0.37 -3.23
N ASN A 47 10.06 -0.90 -4.22
CA ASN A 47 9.61 -0.09 -5.34
C ASN A 47 8.29 0.61 -4.96
N LEU A 48 8.41 1.83 -4.44
CA LEU A 48 7.27 2.69 -4.13
C LEU A 48 6.78 3.49 -5.35
N SER A 49 7.24 3.17 -6.57
CA SER A 49 6.82 3.90 -7.77
C SER A 49 5.29 3.85 -7.86
N PRO A 50 4.60 5.00 -7.90
CA PRO A 50 3.16 4.99 -8.11
C PRO A 50 2.89 4.25 -9.41
N LYS A 51 1.88 3.35 -9.40
CA LYS A 51 1.49 2.58 -10.60
C LYS A 51 1.16 3.46 -11.81
N SER A 52 1.01 4.78 -11.60
CA SER A 52 0.78 5.77 -12.64
C SER A 52 1.54 7.06 -12.31
N PRO A 53 2.16 7.73 -13.30
CA PRO A 53 2.80 9.02 -13.08
C PRO A 53 1.76 10.06 -12.64
N VAL A 54 2.02 10.75 -11.53
CA VAL A 54 1.18 11.85 -11.05
C VAL A 54 1.76 13.16 -11.59
N THR A 55 0.92 13.95 -12.27
CA THR A 55 1.26 15.31 -12.70
C THR A 55 0.52 16.31 -11.81
N TYR A 56 1.25 17.26 -11.25
CA TYR A 56 0.69 18.29 -10.38
C TYR A 56 0.42 19.57 -11.17
N TYR A 57 -0.83 20.05 -11.10
CA TYR A 57 -1.23 21.34 -11.61
C TYR A 57 -1.62 22.24 -10.43
N GLY A 58 -1.04 23.44 -10.38
CA GLY A 58 -1.41 24.43 -9.38
C GLY A 58 -2.86 24.88 -9.60
N ILE A 59 -3.64 24.91 -8.52
CA ILE A 59 -5.00 25.45 -8.50
C ILE A 59 -5.11 26.46 -7.36
N ASP A 60 -5.87 27.52 -7.56
CA ASP A 60 -6.12 28.51 -6.51
C ASP A 60 -6.81 27.86 -5.30
N GLN A 61 -6.42 28.28 -4.10
CA GLN A 61 -6.92 27.73 -2.83
C GLN A 61 -8.45 27.79 -2.75
N SER A 62 -9.05 28.93 -3.08
CA SER A 62 -10.51 29.11 -3.03
C SER A 62 -11.26 28.25 -4.05
N LEU A 63 -10.61 27.89 -5.16
CA LEU A 63 -11.17 26.97 -6.15
C LEU A 63 -11.07 25.52 -5.66
N SER A 64 -9.93 25.15 -5.06
CA SER A 64 -9.71 23.84 -4.44
C SER A 64 -10.76 23.52 -3.38
N GLU A 65 -11.10 24.49 -2.54
CA GLU A 65 -12.14 24.36 -1.51
C GLU A 65 -13.52 24.07 -2.11
N LYS A 66 -13.87 24.77 -3.19
CA LYS A 66 -15.13 24.54 -3.91
C LYS A 66 -15.17 23.16 -4.57
N ILE A 67 -14.07 22.74 -5.21
CA ILE A 67 -13.97 21.41 -5.82
C ILE A 67 -14.17 20.33 -4.76
N SER A 68 -13.52 20.49 -3.60
CA SER A 68 -13.62 19.53 -2.49
C SER A 68 -15.05 19.41 -1.97
N ALA A 69 -15.73 20.53 -1.74
CA ALA A 69 -17.13 20.54 -1.29
C ALA A 69 -18.07 19.84 -2.28
N VAL A 70 -17.88 20.05 -3.59
CA VAL A 70 -18.69 19.38 -4.63
C VAL A 70 -18.36 17.88 -4.71
N ALA A 71 -17.09 17.51 -4.56
CA ALA A 71 -16.65 16.12 -4.61
C ALA A 71 -17.25 15.30 -3.45
N GLU A 72 -17.24 15.86 -2.23
CA GLU A 72 -17.87 15.26 -1.05
C GLU A 72 -19.37 15.03 -1.26
N GLN A 73 -20.09 16.05 -1.76
CA GLN A 73 -21.52 15.91 -2.07
C GLN A 73 -21.81 14.83 -3.11
N LYS A 74 -20.85 14.55 -4.00
CA LYS A 74 -20.95 13.50 -5.03
C LYS A 74 -20.41 12.14 -4.58
N GLY A 75 -19.86 12.03 -3.37
CA GLY A 75 -19.23 10.80 -2.88
C GLY A 75 -17.96 10.42 -3.65
N MET A 76 -17.24 11.41 -4.20
CA MET A 76 -16.03 11.23 -5.00
C MET A 76 -14.84 11.95 -4.37
N SER A 77 -13.61 11.54 -4.71
CA SER A 77 -12.44 12.35 -4.37
C SER A 77 -12.37 13.60 -5.24
N ALA A 78 -11.79 14.68 -4.70
CA ALA A 78 -11.54 15.91 -5.46
C ALA A 78 -10.72 15.65 -6.73
N SER A 79 -9.75 14.72 -6.67
CA SER A 79 -8.95 14.31 -7.84
C SER A 79 -9.79 13.67 -8.94
N ASN A 80 -10.74 12.80 -8.59
CA ASN A 80 -11.58 12.11 -9.56
C ASN A 80 -12.57 13.08 -10.21
N LEU A 81 -13.17 13.96 -9.42
CA LEU A 81 -14.06 15.00 -9.94
C LEU A 81 -13.31 15.94 -10.89
N LEU A 82 -12.11 16.39 -10.50
CA LEU A 82 -11.30 17.28 -11.32
C LEU A 82 -10.91 16.63 -12.64
N ASN A 83 -10.46 15.36 -12.61
CA ASN A 83 -10.12 14.62 -13.83
C ASN A 83 -11.32 14.49 -14.78
N LEU A 84 -12.51 14.18 -14.26
CA LEU A 84 -13.73 14.11 -15.05
C LEU A 84 -14.03 15.44 -15.75
N TRP A 85 -14.05 16.55 -15.01
CA TRP A 85 -14.32 17.87 -15.59
C TRP A 85 -13.29 18.30 -16.63
N VAL A 86 -12.01 18.03 -16.39
CA VAL A 86 -10.96 18.32 -17.36
C VAL A 86 -11.15 17.49 -18.63
N GLN A 87 -11.51 16.20 -18.51
CA GLN A 87 -11.82 15.35 -19.67
C GLN A 87 -13.01 15.89 -20.47
N GLU A 88 -14.11 16.25 -19.80
CA GLU A 88 -15.29 16.85 -20.44
C GLU A 88 -14.93 18.14 -21.17
N LYS A 89 -14.17 19.04 -20.53
CA LYS A 89 -13.75 20.31 -21.12
C LYS A 89 -12.82 20.13 -22.32
N LEU A 90 -11.90 19.17 -22.27
CA LEU A 90 -11.02 18.87 -23.41
C LEU A 90 -11.79 18.28 -24.61
N GLN A 91 -12.88 17.55 -24.37
CA GLN A 91 -13.74 17.06 -25.45
C GLN A 91 -14.51 18.19 -26.15
N GLU A 92 -14.92 19.22 -25.39
CA GLU A 92 -15.59 20.41 -25.94
C GLU A 92 -14.65 21.27 -26.80
N GLU A 93 -13.38 21.37 -26.43
CA GLU A 93 -12.37 22.23 -27.08
C GLU A 93 -11.80 21.65 -28.39
N ARG A 94 -12.16 20.43 -28.80
CA ARG A 94 -11.63 19.72 -30.00
C ARG A 94 -10.14 19.97 -30.23
N VAL A 95 -9.30 19.45 -29.34
CA VAL A 95 -7.88 19.17 -29.62
C VAL A 95 -7.77 17.82 -30.33
#